data_AF-Q17XW3-F1
#
_entry.id   AF-Q17XW3-F1
#
_cell.length_a   1.000
_cell.length_b   1.000
_cell.length_c   1.000
_cell.angle_alpha   90.00
_cell.angle_beta   90.00
_cell.angle_gamma   90.00
#
_symmetry.space_group_name_H-M   'P 1'
#
loop_
_entity.id
_entity.type
_entity.pdbx_description
1 polymer ?
#
loop_
_entity_poly.entity_id
_entity_poly.type
_entity_poly.pdbx_seq_one_letter_code
_entity_poly.pdbx_strand_id
1 'polypeptide(L)'
;MLENENSNDSAKKVLDSILAVGNTSAPFKNPKPVTLIINLLKMIKTDENDIILDFFAGSGTTGHAVLELNRQDGGNRQFILATNNEITEMNPNGIAYDVTTKRLKRVMDGKCYDGDKSYKWIENNAPYGDSLEVVEIAQIPNTDENIFDRIDESLYGLPPFSDINDKIDWICENFEKTCQKEIEND
;
A
#
# COMPACT_ATOMS: atom_id res chain seq x y z
N MET A 1 1.35 -19.84 -28.58
CA MET A 1 0.34 -19.91 -27.51
C MET A 1 0.36 -18.56 -26.83
N LEU A 2 -0.75 -17.81 -26.80
CA LEU A 2 -0.84 -16.67 -25.88
C LEU A 2 -0.86 -17.28 -24.48
N GLU A 3 0.20 -17.10 -23.71
CA GLU A 3 0.21 -17.53 -22.32
C GLU A 3 -0.92 -16.79 -21.59
N ASN A 4 -1.74 -17.52 -20.84
CA ASN A 4 -2.93 -16.99 -20.18
C ASN A 4 -2.57 -16.20 -18.90
N GLU A 5 -1.52 -15.39 -18.98
CA GLU A 5 -0.86 -14.70 -17.85
C GLU A 5 -1.73 -13.62 -17.20
N ASN A 6 -2.76 -13.15 -17.91
CA ASN A 6 -3.71 -12.17 -17.41
C ASN A 6 -4.99 -12.83 -16.84
N SER A 7 -5.00 -14.15 -16.66
CA SER A 7 -6.16 -14.86 -16.11
C SER A 7 -6.21 -14.83 -14.58
N ASN A 8 -7.41 -14.88 -14.03
CA ASN A 8 -7.61 -15.05 -12.59
C ASN A 8 -6.94 -16.33 -12.05
N ASP A 9 -6.92 -17.41 -12.83
CA ASP A 9 -6.26 -18.67 -12.45
C ASP A 9 -4.74 -18.49 -12.30
N SER A 10 -4.12 -17.77 -13.23
CA SER A 10 -2.68 -17.45 -13.14
C SER A 10 -2.38 -16.55 -11.94
N ALA A 11 -3.23 -15.56 -11.68
CA ALA A 11 -3.10 -14.68 -10.53
C ALA A 11 -3.24 -15.45 -9.21
N LYS A 12 -4.20 -16.37 -9.13
CA LYS A 12 -4.41 -17.23 -7.95
C LYS A 12 -3.22 -18.13 -7.70
N LYS A 13 -2.65 -18.75 -8.74
CA LYS A 13 -1.42 -19.57 -8.62
C LYS A 13 -0.23 -18.77 -8.10
N VAL A 14 -0.04 -17.52 -8.56
CA VAL A 14 1.01 -16.64 -8.05
C VAL A 14 0.76 -16.27 -6.59
N LEU A 15 -0.47 -15.96 -6.21
CA LEU A 15 -0.76 -15.66 -4.80
C LEU A 15 -0.56 -16.90 -3.91
N ASP A 16 -1.00 -18.07 -4.36
CA ASP A 16 -0.82 -19.32 -3.63
C ASP A 16 0.67 -19.68 -3.48
N SER A 17 1.50 -19.44 -4.50
CA SER A 17 2.94 -19.69 -4.37
C SER A 17 3.62 -18.77 -3.35
N ILE A 18 3.04 -17.61 -3.06
CA ILE A 18 3.56 -16.64 -2.07
C ILE A 18 2.98 -16.89 -0.68
N LEU A 19 1.68 -17.14 -0.55
CA LEU A 19 0.97 -17.14 0.74
C LEU A 19 0.59 -18.52 1.25
N ALA A 20 0.44 -19.53 0.40
CA ALA A 20 0.09 -20.87 0.86
C ALA A 20 1.26 -21.48 1.66
N VAL A 21 0.91 -22.21 2.71
CA VAL A 21 1.85 -23.01 3.51
C VAL A 21 1.38 -24.46 3.49
N GLY A 22 2.26 -25.38 3.11
CA GLY A 22 1.90 -26.79 2.93
C GLY A 22 0.83 -27.01 1.86
N ASN A 23 -0.27 -27.69 2.23
CA ASN A 23 -1.38 -28.04 1.33
C ASN A 23 -2.57 -27.06 1.43
N THR A 24 -2.35 -25.85 1.94
CA THR A 24 -3.38 -24.81 2.07
C THR A 24 -3.49 -23.95 0.79
N SER A 25 -4.49 -23.08 0.73
CA SER A 25 -4.62 -22.06 -0.31
C SER A 25 -4.50 -20.67 0.31
N ALA A 26 -4.04 -19.68 -0.46
CA ALA A 26 -3.96 -18.30 0.03
C ALA A 26 -5.36 -17.77 0.43
N PRO A 27 -5.46 -16.96 1.51
CA PRO A 27 -6.72 -16.44 2.03
C PRO A 27 -7.25 -15.25 1.21
N PHE A 28 -7.30 -15.40 -0.11
CA PHE A 28 -7.89 -14.45 -1.05
C PHE A 28 -8.28 -15.18 -2.34
N LYS A 29 -9.52 -14.98 -2.79
CA LYS A 29 -10.13 -15.78 -3.86
C LYS A 29 -9.73 -15.33 -5.25
N ASN A 30 -9.82 -14.02 -5.52
CA ASN A 30 -9.72 -13.45 -6.86
C ASN A 30 -8.66 -12.33 -6.92
N PRO A 31 -7.37 -12.64 -6.71
CA PRO A 31 -6.33 -11.64 -6.88
C PRO A 31 -6.27 -11.16 -8.33
N LYS A 32 -5.94 -9.88 -8.54
CA LYS A 32 -5.62 -9.38 -9.89
C LYS A 32 -4.29 -10.01 -10.36
N PRO A 33 -4.10 -10.28 -11.67
CA PRO A 33 -2.80 -10.69 -12.21
C PRO A 33 -1.76 -9.55 -12.11
N VAL A 34 -0.51 -9.88 -11.76
CA VAL A 34 0.59 -8.90 -11.66
C VAL A 34 0.90 -8.30 -13.04
N THR A 35 0.98 -9.15 -14.05
CA THR A 35 1.21 -8.81 -15.47
C THR A 35 0.18 -7.82 -15.99
N LEU A 36 -1.10 -7.97 -15.60
CA LEU A 36 -2.14 -7.02 -15.96
C LEU A 36 -1.81 -5.61 -15.45
N ILE A 37 -1.42 -5.48 -14.18
CA ILE A 37 -1.09 -4.17 -13.60
C ILE A 37 0.19 -3.60 -14.22
N ILE A 38 1.23 -4.41 -14.45
CA ILE A 38 2.44 -3.98 -15.16
C ILE A 38 2.10 -3.41 -16.54
N ASN A 39 1.23 -4.10 -17.28
CA ASN A 39 0.81 -3.66 -18.61
C ASN A 39 0.05 -2.33 -18.57
N LEU A 40 -0.81 -2.13 -17.57
CA LEU A 40 -1.52 -0.86 -17.37
C LEU A 40 -0.54 0.28 -17.06
N LEU A 41 0.43 0.08 -16.15
CA LEU A 41 1.45 1.07 -15.82
C LEU A 41 2.30 1.46 -17.05
N LYS A 42 2.72 0.47 -17.84
CA LYS A 42 3.43 0.70 -19.11
C LYS A 42 2.57 1.45 -20.14
N MET A 43 1.28 1.16 -20.21
CA MET A 43 0.36 1.79 -21.17
C MET A 43 0.13 3.27 -20.86
N ILE A 44 0.03 3.64 -19.59
CA ILE A 44 -0.10 5.04 -19.16
C ILE A 44 1.26 5.77 -19.11
N LYS A 45 2.36 5.06 -19.42
CA LYS A 45 3.73 5.58 -19.46
C LYS A 45 4.16 6.19 -18.13
N THR A 46 3.96 5.46 -17.03
CA THR A 46 4.47 5.91 -15.72
C THR A 46 5.98 6.12 -15.76
N ASP A 47 6.41 7.28 -15.28
CA ASP A 47 7.82 7.62 -15.13
C ASP A 47 8.46 6.78 -14.03
N GLU A 48 9.79 6.74 -14.01
CA GLU A 48 10.57 5.92 -13.09
C GLU A 48 10.41 6.35 -11.62
N ASN A 49 9.88 7.53 -11.31
CA ASN A 49 9.74 8.04 -9.94
C ASN A 49 8.28 8.32 -9.56
N ASP A 50 7.31 7.82 -10.34
CA ASP A 50 5.89 8.03 -10.06
C ASP A 50 5.43 7.35 -8.77
N ILE A 51 4.40 7.93 -8.14
CA ILE A 51 3.71 7.36 -6.99
C ILE A 51 2.40 6.72 -7.46
N ILE A 52 2.25 5.43 -7.23
CA ILE A 52 1.09 4.64 -7.66
C ILE A 52 0.13 4.41 -6.48
N LEU A 53 -1.07 4.98 -6.54
CA LEU A 53 -2.11 4.80 -5.53
C LEU A 53 -3.14 3.73 -5.93
N ASP A 54 -3.38 2.76 -5.05
CA ASP A 54 -4.49 1.80 -5.17
C ASP A 54 -5.28 1.75 -3.85
N PHE A 55 -6.47 2.34 -3.86
CA PHE A 55 -7.38 2.40 -2.71
C PHE A 55 -8.32 1.18 -2.60
N PHE A 56 -8.11 0.16 -3.43
CA PHE A 56 -8.75 -1.15 -3.34
C PHE A 56 -7.70 -2.27 -3.49
N ALA A 57 -6.64 -2.16 -2.69
CA ALA A 57 -5.45 -2.98 -2.82
C ALA A 57 -5.72 -4.48 -2.69
N GLY A 58 -6.63 -4.87 -1.79
CA GLY A 58 -7.11 -6.24 -1.63
C GLY A 58 -5.98 -7.25 -1.37
N SER A 59 -5.48 -7.89 -2.42
CA SER A 59 -4.34 -8.82 -2.32
C SER A 59 -2.96 -8.15 -2.42
N GLY A 60 -2.87 -6.84 -2.59
CA GLY A 60 -1.59 -6.13 -2.76
C GLY A 60 -0.93 -6.37 -4.12
N THR A 61 -1.70 -6.69 -5.16
CA THR A 61 -1.16 -6.95 -6.51
C THR A 61 -0.44 -5.72 -7.08
N THR A 62 -0.98 -4.52 -6.85
CA THR A 62 -0.41 -3.28 -7.38
C THR A 62 1.00 -3.01 -6.84
N GLY A 63 1.21 -3.12 -5.51
CA GLY A 63 2.55 -2.99 -4.93
C GLY A 63 3.53 -4.03 -5.47
N HIS A 64 3.09 -5.29 -5.62
CA HIS A 64 3.93 -6.33 -6.25
C HIS A 64 4.31 -5.96 -7.69
N ALA A 65 3.35 -5.47 -8.49
CA ALA A 65 3.61 -5.06 -9.87
C ALA A 65 4.58 -3.88 -9.96
N VAL A 66 4.50 -2.91 -9.05
CA VAL A 66 5.44 -1.79 -8.96
C VAL A 66 6.85 -2.29 -8.65
N LEU A 67 7.01 -3.15 -7.64
CA LEU A 67 8.30 -3.75 -7.28
C LEU A 67 8.93 -4.53 -8.44
N GLU A 68 8.11 -5.35 -9.12
CA GLU A 68 8.56 -6.12 -10.27
C GLU A 68 8.95 -5.20 -11.45
N LEU A 69 8.18 -4.14 -11.69
CA LEU A 69 8.48 -3.19 -12.76
C LEU A 69 9.78 -2.43 -12.48
N ASN A 70 9.97 -1.91 -11.27
CA ASN A 70 11.22 -1.27 -10.84
C ASN A 70 12.43 -2.20 -11.02
N ARG A 71 12.27 -3.50 -10.72
CA ARG A 71 13.33 -4.48 -10.96
C ARG A 71 13.61 -4.69 -12.45
N GLN A 72 12.58 -4.66 -13.30
CA GLN A 72 12.72 -4.88 -14.74
C GLN A 72 13.41 -3.71 -15.45
N ASP A 73 13.06 -2.47 -15.08
CA ASP A 73 13.51 -1.27 -15.78
C ASP A 73 14.52 -0.41 -14.99
N GLY A 74 14.82 -0.77 -13.74
CA GLY A 74 15.71 0.01 -12.87
C GLY A 74 15.05 1.25 -12.28
N GLY A 75 13.73 1.38 -12.41
CA GLY A 75 12.97 2.50 -11.85
C GLY A 75 12.89 2.50 -10.32
N ASN A 76 12.32 3.56 -9.79
CA ASN A 76 12.16 3.85 -8.37
C ASN A 76 10.73 4.34 -8.06
N ARG A 77 9.73 3.72 -8.71
CA ARG A 77 8.32 4.04 -8.50
C ARG A 77 7.92 3.65 -7.09
N GLN A 78 7.13 4.49 -6.45
CA GLN A 78 6.59 4.24 -5.12
C GLN A 78 5.14 3.79 -5.22
N PHE A 79 4.61 3.17 -4.17
CA PHE A 79 3.20 2.82 -4.13
C PHE A 79 2.57 3.16 -2.78
N ILE A 80 1.30 3.52 -2.82
CA ILE A 80 0.44 3.70 -1.65
C ILE A 80 -0.74 2.75 -1.84
N LEU A 81 -0.96 1.88 -0.86
CA LEU A 81 -2.05 0.91 -0.89
C LEU A 81 -3.01 1.21 0.27
N ALA A 82 -4.30 1.31 -0.05
CA ALA A 82 -5.36 1.30 0.95
C ALA A 82 -6.32 0.15 0.66
N THR A 83 -6.78 -0.50 1.73
CA THR A 83 -7.76 -1.59 1.67
C THR A 83 -8.59 -1.59 2.94
N ASN A 84 -9.86 -1.99 2.84
CA ASN A 84 -10.62 -2.35 4.03
C ASN A 84 -9.95 -3.55 4.71
N ASN A 85 -9.86 -3.52 6.04
CA ASN A 85 -9.28 -4.63 6.81
C ASN A 85 -10.35 -5.67 7.20
N GLU A 86 -11.10 -6.18 6.21
CA GLU A 86 -12.17 -7.16 6.44
C GLU A 86 -11.60 -8.45 7.05
N ILE A 87 -12.23 -8.94 8.12
CA ILE A 87 -11.83 -10.15 8.84
C ILE A 87 -12.74 -11.31 8.41
N THR A 88 -12.14 -12.45 8.09
CA THR A 88 -12.88 -13.71 7.86
C THR A 88 -12.17 -14.87 8.55
N GLU A 89 -12.79 -16.06 8.56
CA GLU A 89 -12.16 -17.28 9.09
C GLU A 89 -10.81 -17.61 8.43
N MET A 90 -10.61 -17.22 7.17
CA MET A 90 -9.36 -17.47 6.44
C MET A 90 -8.28 -16.41 6.70
N ASN A 91 -8.66 -15.23 7.23
CA ASN A 91 -7.76 -14.10 7.49
C ASN A 91 -8.17 -13.41 8.81
N PRO A 92 -7.88 -14.06 9.96
CA PRO A 92 -8.32 -13.58 11.27
C PRO A 92 -7.74 -12.22 11.68
N ASN A 93 -6.59 -11.80 11.13
CA ASN A 93 -6.02 -10.47 11.35
C ASN A 93 -6.46 -9.45 10.28
N GLY A 94 -7.34 -9.86 9.37
CA GLY A 94 -7.88 -9.03 8.30
C GLY A 94 -7.03 -9.00 7.03
N ILE A 95 -7.64 -8.55 5.93
CA ILE A 95 -7.04 -8.55 4.59
C ILE A 95 -5.71 -7.77 4.55
N ALA A 96 -5.62 -6.66 5.27
CA ALA A 96 -4.43 -5.80 5.24
C ALA A 96 -3.20 -6.54 5.76
N TYR A 97 -3.33 -7.29 6.86
CA TYR A 97 -2.21 -7.96 7.52
C TYR A 97 -1.94 -9.36 6.96
N ASP A 98 -2.98 -10.19 6.84
CA ASP A 98 -2.83 -11.61 6.46
C ASP A 98 -2.68 -11.82 4.95
N VAL A 99 -3.10 -10.84 4.13
CA VAL A 99 -3.03 -10.93 2.67
C VAL A 99 -2.07 -9.90 2.09
N THR A 100 -2.42 -8.61 2.13
CA THR A 100 -1.67 -7.55 1.42
C THR A 100 -0.25 -7.43 1.94
N THR A 101 -0.11 -7.18 3.23
CA THR A 101 1.22 -6.94 3.81
C THR A 101 2.04 -8.22 3.84
N LYS A 102 1.42 -9.38 4.15
CA LYS A 102 2.11 -10.67 4.10
C LYS A 102 2.66 -10.99 2.70
N ARG A 103 1.89 -10.70 1.65
CA ARG A 103 2.35 -10.87 0.26
C ARG A 103 3.55 -9.98 0.00
N LEU A 104 3.46 -8.69 0.32
CA LEU A 104 4.51 -7.70 0.04
C LEU A 104 5.78 -7.99 0.83
N LYS A 105 5.70 -8.24 2.13
CA LYS A 105 6.86 -8.61 2.96
C LYS A 105 7.57 -9.87 2.44
N ARG A 106 6.81 -10.90 2.03
CA ARG A 106 7.41 -12.12 1.46
C ARG A 106 8.18 -11.83 0.17
N VAL A 107 7.64 -11.01 -0.74
CA VAL A 107 8.34 -10.70 -2.00
C VAL A 107 9.44 -9.66 -1.85
N MET A 108 9.39 -8.78 -0.84
CA MET A 108 10.41 -7.75 -0.58
C MET A 108 11.58 -8.30 0.25
N ASP A 109 11.30 -9.00 1.36
CA ASP A 109 12.29 -9.42 2.36
C ASP A 109 12.60 -10.93 2.31
N GLY A 110 11.84 -11.70 1.53
CA GLY A 110 11.95 -13.15 1.51
C GLY A 110 11.35 -13.84 2.75
N LYS A 111 10.75 -13.09 3.68
CA LYS A 111 10.12 -13.56 4.91
C LYS A 111 9.04 -12.59 5.36
N CYS A 112 8.10 -13.05 6.19
CA CYS A 112 7.15 -12.16 6.86
C CYS A 112 7.43 -12.08 8.37
N TYR A 113 6.54 -11.46 9.15
CA TYR A 113 6.62 -11.38 10.62
C TYR A 113 6.56 -12.75 11.30
N ASP A 114 6.02 -13.76 10.62
CA ASP A 114 6.02 -15.16 11.06
C ASP A 114 7.40 -15.84 10.90
N GLY A 115 8.37 -15.19 10.25
CA GLY A 115 9.70 -15.74 9.97
C GLY A 115 9.71 -16.88 8.94
N ASP A 116 8.55 -17.22 8.38
CA ASP A 116 8.38 -18.35 7.48
C ASP A 116 8.99 -18.07 6.10
N LYS A 117 9.77 -19.04 5.63
CA LYS A 117 10.42 -19.06 4.30
C LYS A 117 9.98 -20.25 3.45
N SER A 118 9.04 -21.06 3.93
CA SER A 118 8.60 -22.31 3.31
C SER A 118 7.46 -22.09 2.30
N TYR A 119 7.64 -21.17 1.36
CA TYR A 119 6.68 -20.87 0.30
C TYR A 119 7.32 -20.95 -1.08
N LYS A 120 6.58 -21.44 -2.07
CA LYS A 120 7.13 -21.86 -3.37
C LYS A 120 7.73 -20.72 -4.20
N TRP A 121 7.24 -19.49 -4.03
CA TRP A 121 7.72 -18.35 -4.81
C TRP A 121 9.22 -18.09 -4.60
N ILE A 122 9.73 -18.25 -3.36
CA ILE A 122 11.14 -17.97 -3.04
C ILE A 122 12.12 -18.98 -3.63
N GLU A 123 11.64 -20.16 -4.05
CA GLU A 123 12.48 -21.19 -4.67
C GLU A 123 13.00 -20.76 -6.05
N ASN A 124 12.26 -19.89 -6.73
CA ASN A 124 12.56 -19.46 -8.10
C ASN A 124 12.79 -17.94 -8.24
N ASN A 125 12.66 -17.18 -7.15
CA ASN A 125 12.76 -15.71 -7.18
C ASN A 125 13.61 -15.21 -6.03
N ALA A 126 14.45 -14.21 -6.31
CA ALA A 126 15.11 -13.43 -5.27
C ALA A 126 14.13 -12.36 -4.73
N PRO A 127 14.17 -12.05 -3.43
CA PRO A 127 13.41 -10.93 -2.89
C PRO A 127 13.78 -9.62 -3.59
N TYR A 128 12.79 -8.76 -3.80
CA TYR A 128 12.97 -7.49 -4.52
C TYR A 128 13.78 -6.46 -3.72
N GLY A 129 13.83 -6.58 -2.39
CA GLY A 129 14.29 -5.51 -1.50
C GLY A 129 13.24 -4.43 -1.32
N ASP A 130 13.64 -3.35 -0.64
CA ASP A 130 12.83 -2.17 -0.26
C ASP A 130 12.12 -2.27 1.11
N SER A 131 11.47 -1.19 1.52
CA SER A 131 10.82 -0.98 2.81
C SER A 131 9.30 -0.86 2.65
N LEU A 132 8.56 -1.39 3.63
CA LEU A 132 7.11 -1.31 3.66
C LEU A 132 6.67 -0.85 5.04
N GLU A 133 6.07 0.32 5.08
CA GLU A 133 5.34 0.87 6.21
C GLU A 133 3.87 0.46 6.13
N VAL A 134 3.28 0.11 7.27
CA VAL A 134 1.88 -0.31 7.38
C VAL A 134 1.26 0.45 8.53
N VAL A 135 0.22 1.22 8.21
CA VAL A 135 -0.47 2.08 9.17
C VAL A 135 -1.94 1.71 9.16
N GLU A 136 -2.51 1.56 10.35
CA GLU A 136 -3.95 1.41 10.52
C GLU A 136 -4.58 2.78 10.80
N ILE A 137 -5.46 3.22 9.90
CA ILE A 137 -6.20 4.46 10.07
C ILE A 137 -7.37 4.18 11.01
N ALA A 138 -7.09 4.20 12.31
CA ALA A 138 -8.08 3.89 13.36
C ALA A 138 -9.19 4.94 13.47
N GLN A 139 -8.92 6.17 13.04
CA GLN A 139 -9.87 7.28 13.00
C GLN A 139 -9.57 8.11 11.75
N ILE A 140 -10.53 8.17 10.83
CA ILE A 140 -10.76 9.45 10.17
C ILE A 140 -11.16 10.36 11.34
N PRO A 141 -10.59 11.57 11.51
CA PRO A 141 -11.24 12.53 12.38
C PRO A 141 -12.74 12.45 12.04
N ASN A 142 -13.61 12.41 13.04
CA ASN A 142 -15.01 12.69 12.77
C ASN A 142 -15.03 13.84 11.77
N THR A 143 -15.93 13.82 10.79
CA THR A 143 -16.27 15.02 10.02
C THR A 143 -16.88 16.04 10.99
N ASP A 144 -16.13 16.44 12.00
CA ASP A 144 -16.22 17.71 12.65
C ASP A 144 -15.83 18.66 11.54
N GLU A 145 -16.81 19.36 11.00
CA GLU A 145 -16.63 20.54 10.15
C GLU A 145 -15.61 21.52 10.77
N ASN A 146 -15.32 21.37 12.07
CA ASN A 146 -14.43 22.15 12.89
C ASN A 146 -12.98 21.62 12.99
N ILE A 147 -12.53 20.65 12.18
CA ILE A 147 -11.12 20.22 12.24
C ILE A 147 -10.16 21.39 11.99
N PHE A 148 -10.55 22.29 11.09
CA PHE A 148 -9.80 23.49 10.80
C PHE A 148 -9.89 24.51 11.94
N ASP A 149 -11.00 24.56 12.69
CA ASP A 149 -11.14 25.45 13.85
C ASP A 149 -10.17 25.12 15.00
N ARG A 150 -9.64 23.89 15.03
CA ARG A 150 -8.65 23.47 16.03
C ARG A 150 -7.24 23.97 15.70
N ILE A 151 -7.01 24.48 14.50
CA ILE A 151 -5.74 25.07 14.11
C ILE A 151 -5.76 26.53 14.56
N ASP A 152 -5.00 26.83 15.62
CA ASP A 152 -4.80 28.17 16.14
C ASP A 152 -3.77 28.91 15.27
N GLU A 153 -4.25 29.88 14.49
CA GLU A 153 -3.46 30.71 13.59
C GLU A 153 -2.39 31.52 14.34
N SER A 154 -2.63 31.82 15.62
CA SER A 154 -1.70 32.62 16.42
C SER A 154 -0.38 31.91 16.67
N LEU A 155 -0.37 30.57 16.68
CA LEU A 155 0.85 29.75 16.78
C LEU A 155 1.77 29.94 15.56
N TYR A 156 1.23 30.42 14.44
CA TYR A 156 1.96 30.70 13.21
C TYR A 156 2.13 32.21 12.96
N GLY A 157 1.79 33.05 13.93
CA GLY A 157 1.86 34.51 13.82
C GLY A 157 0.84 35.12 12.86
N LEU A 158 -0.28 34.41 12.61
CA LEU A 158 -1.34 34.85 11.72
C LEU A 158 -2.58 35.32 12.50
N PRO A 159 -3.34 36.29 11.97
CA PRO A 159 -4.67 36.57 12.48
C PRO A 159 -5.63 35.42 12.12
N PRO A 160 -6.74 35.25 12.86
CA PRO A 160 -7.77 34.27 12.51
C PRO A 160 -8.31 34.50 11.09
N PHE A 161 -8.50 33.43 10.32
CA PHE A 161 -9.09 33.52 8.99
C PHE A 161 -10.58 33.84 9.08
N SER A 162 -11.06 34.72 8.20
CA SER A 162 -12.48 35.08 8.12
C SER A 162 -13.30 34.13 7.22
N ASP A 163 -12.64 33.45 6.29
CA ASP A 163 -13.24 32.42 5.44
C ASP A 163 -12.52 31.09 5.64
N ILE A 164 -13.30 30.02 5.67
CA ILE A 164 -12.80 28.66 5.88
C ILE A 164 -12.01 28.16 4.68
N ASN A 165 -12.35 28.58 3.45
CA ASN A 165 -11.62 28.15 2.26
C ASN A 165 -10.20 28.73 2.24
N ASP A 166 -10.04 30.01 2.58
CA ASP A 166 -8.72 30.65 2.70
C ASP A 166 -7.85 29.95 3.75
N LYS A 167 -8.45 29.51 4.86
CA LYS A 167 -7.78 28.72 5.90
C LYS A 167 -7.32 27.37 5.38
N ILE A 168 -8.19 26.65 4.66
CA ILE A 168 -7.88 25.34 4.07
C ILE A 168 -6.75 25.47 3.07
N ASP A 169 -6.82 26.44 2.15
CA ASP A 169 -5.79 26.68 1.14
C ASP A 169 -4.44 26.98 1.80
N TRP A 170 -4.44 27.86 2.82
CA TRP A 170 -3.22 28.19 3.55
C TRP A 170 -2.61 26.97 4.26
N ILE A 171 -3.43 26.11 4.88
CA ILE A 171 -2.97 24.87 5.53
C ILE A 171 -2.38 23.91 4.50
N CYS A 172 -3.05 23.73 3.36
CA CYS A 172 -2.55 22.87 2.29
C CYS A 172 -1.19 23.36 1.76
N GLU A 173 -1.01 24.67 1.60
CA GLU A 173 0.26 25.27 1.17
C GLU A 173 1.37 25.20 2.24
N ASN A 174 0.98 25.19 3.52
CA ASN A 174 1.92 25.23 4.66
C ASN A 174 1.90 23.93 5.48
N PHE A 175 1.49 22.82 4.85
CA PHE A 175 1.19 21.55 5.52
C PHE A 175 2.33 21.07 6.42
N GLU A 176 3.58 21.19 5.96
CA GLU A 176 4.78 20.81 6.73
C GLU A 176 4.92 21.60 8.04
N LYS A 177 4.53 22.88 8.07
CA LYS A 177 4.57 23.72 9.27
C LYS A 177 3.41 23.38 10.21
N THR A 178 2.23 23.11 9.64
CA THR A 178 1.03 22.80 10.43
C THR A 178 1.05 21.41 11.05
N CYS A 179 1.93 20.52 10.58
CA CYS A 179 2.10 19.15 11.11
C CYS A 179 3.26 19.01 12.11
N GLN A 180 4.00 20.07 12.45
CA GLN A 180 5.02 19.98 13.49
C GLN A 180 4.36 19.75 14.85
N LYS A 181 4.35 18.49 15.31
CA LYS A 181 4.22 18.16 16.73
C LYS A 181 5.19 19.03 17.49
N GLU A 182 4.71 19.78 18.49
CA GLU A 182 5.58 20.23 19.56
C GLU A 182 6.34 19.00 20.08
N ILE A 183 7.64 18.98 19.84
CA ILE A 183 8.53 18.10 20.60
C ILE A 183 8.48 18.69 22.00
N GLU A 184 7.60 18.16 22.85
CA GLU A 184 7.70 18.35 24.29
C GLU A 184 9.09 17.84 24.68
N ASN A 185 9.99 18.77 24.96
CA ASN A 185 11.26 18.46 25.60
C ASN A 185 10.95 18.24 27.08
N ASP A 186 10.91 16.97 27.48
CA ASP A 186 11.14 16.54 28.86
C ASP A 186 12.44 15.73 28.94
#